data_AF-A0A935VL70-F1
#
_entry.id   AF-A0A935VL70-F1
#
_cell.length_a   1.000
_cell.length_b   1.000
_cell.length_c   1.000
_cell.angle_alpha   90.00
_cell.angle_beta   90.00
_cell.angle_gamma   90.00
#
_symmetry.space_group_name_H-M   'P 1'
#
loop_
_entity.id
_entity.type
_entity.pdbx_description
1 polymer ?
#
loop_
_entity_poly.entity_id
_entity_poly.type
_entity_poly.pdbx_seq_one_letter_code
_entity_poly.pdbx_strand_id
1 'polypeptide(L)' 'MALSTDISEKTLTKLKKLPFETTSSLHSDIKSNKSQTELEALTGYVISEALKNSMSCPTYEMIYKDLLK' A
#
# COMPACT_ATOMS: atom_id res chain seq x y z
N MET A 1 8.20 14.35 16.44
CA MET A 1 6.79 13.93 16.30
C MET A 1 6.75 12.43 16.54
N ALA A 2 6.13 11.94 17.61
CA ALA A 2 6.01 10.50 17.85
C ALA A 2 4.73 9.97 17.17
N LEU A 3 4.81 8.82 16.50
CA LEU A 3 3.63 8.14 15.97
C LEU A 3 2.82 7.54 17.12
N SER A 4 1.49 7.55 16.99
CA SER A 4 0.59 6.92 17.97
C SER A 4 0.85 5.41 18.02
N THR A 5 0.91 4.84 19.22
CA THR A 5 1.14 3.40 19.42
C THR A 5 0.03 2.52 18.84
N ASP A 6 -1.17 3.07 18.67
CA ASP A 6 -2.36 2.42 18.15
C ASP A 6 -2.70 2.83 16.69
N ILE A 7 -1.74 3.40 15.94
CA ILE A 7 -1.97 3.90 14.59
C ILE A 7 -2.51 2.82 13.64
N SER A 8 -2.02 1.59 13.77
CA SER A 8 -2.47 0.45 12.96
C SER A 8 -3.93 0.10 13.21
N GLU A 9 -4.35 0.05 14.48
CA GLU A 9 -5.74 -0.25 14.87
C GLU A 9 -6.70 0.85 14.46
N LYS A 10 -6.31 2.11 14.65
CA LYS A 10 -7.08 3.27 14.18
C LYS A 10 -7.27 3.25 12.67
N THR A 11 -6.21 2.93 11.93
CA THR A 11 -6.26 2.83 10.46
C THR A 11 -7.18 1.70 10.03
N LEU A 12 -7.02 0.50 10.60
CA LEU A 12 -7.87 -0.64 10.29
C LEU A 12 -9.35 -0.37 10.61
N THR A 13 -9.63 0.29 11.75
CA THR A 13 -10.99 0.67 12.15
C THR A 13 -11.62 1.64 11.17
N LYS A 14 -10.86 2.60 10.63
CA LYS A 14 -11.34 3.51 9.59
C LYS A 14 -11.65 2.76 8.30
N LEU A 15 -10.74 1.89 7.85
CA LEU A 15 -10.92 1.10 6.63
C LEU A 15 -12.15 0.19 6.71
N LYS A 16 -12.41 -0.44 7.87
CA LYS A 16 -13.60 -1.28 8.11
C LYS A 16 -14.93 -0.54 8.02
N LYS A 17 -14.92 0.79 8.14
CA LYS A 17 -16.13 1.62 8.07
C LYS A 17 -16.43 2.11 6.65
N LEU A 18 -15.52 1.91 5.70
CA LEU A 18 -15.74 2.31 4.32
C LEU A 18 -16.87 1.45 3.71
N PRO A 19 -17.74 2.03 2.85
CA PRO A 19 -18.66 1.25 2.04
C PRO A 19 -17.92 0.14 1.26
N PHE A 20 -18.56 -1.01 1.07
CA PHE A 20 -17.97 -2.14 0.33
C PHE A 20 -17.51 -1.73 -1.07
N GLU A 21 -18.22 -0.80 -1.70
CA GLU A 21 -17.97 -0.30 -3.06
C GLU A 21 -16.79 0.69 -3.14
N THR A 22 -16.19 1.04 -2.00
CA THR A 22 -15.08 2.00 -1.96
C THR A 22 -13.86 1.41 -2.63
N THR A 23 -13.30 2.14 -3.58
CA THR A 23 -12.06 1.78 -4.29
C THR A 23 -10.98 2.83 -4.04
N SER A 24 -9.71 2.43 -4.20
CA SER A 24 -8.59 3.36 -4.17
C SER A 24 -8.27 3.92 -5.56
N SER A 25 -7.52 5.02 -5.61
CA SER A 25 -6.95 5.57 -6.86
C SER A 25 -6.13 4.51 -7.59
N LEU A 26 -5.19 3.87 -6.89
CA LEU A 26 -4.34 2.81 -7.43
C LEU A 26 -5.15 1.64 -8.00
N HIS A 27 -6.22 1.20 -7.31
CA HIS A 27 -7.11 0.16 -7.84
C HIS A 27 -7.76 0.60 -9.16
N SER A 28 -8.25 1.84 -9.22
CA SER A 28 -8.88 2.38 -10.43
C SER A 28 -7.91 2.50 -11.60
N ASP A 29 -6.67 2.92 -11.32
CA ASP A 29 -5.61 3.08 -12.32
C ASP A 29 -5.20 1.73 -12.92
N ILE A 30 -4.99 0.71 -12.06
CA ILE A 30 -4.67 -0.66 -12.49
C ILE A 30 -5.82 -1.25 -13.30
N LYS A 31 -7.07 -1.14 -12.80
CA LYS A 31 -8.25 -1.64 -13.52
C LYS A 31 -8.43 -1.01 -14.90
N SER A 32 -7.99 0.24 -15.06
CA SER A 32 -8.07 0.98 -16.32
C SER A 32 -6.85 0.79 -17.22
N ASN A 33 -5.90 -0.10 -16.86
CA ASN A 33 -4.65 -0.36 -17.57
C ASN A 33 -3.85 0.93 -17.87
N LYS A 34 -3.78 1.85 -16.91
CA LYS A 34 -2.96 3.05 -17.08
C LYS A 34 -1.48 2.66 -17.15
N SER A 35 -0.76 3.28 -18.09
CA SER A 35 0.69 3.10 -18.25
C SER A 35 1.51 3.70 -17.10
N GLN A 36 0.91 4.59 -16.30
CA GLN A 36 1.51 5.19 -15.12
C GLN A 36 0.55 5.07 -13.95
N THR A 37 1.03 4.52 -12.84
CA THR A 37 0.28 4.34 -11.60
C THR A 37 1.16 4.75 -10.42
N GLU A 38 0.56 4.87 -9.23
CA GLU A 38 1.28 5.18 -7.99
C GLU A 38 1.93 3.92 -7.35
N LEU A 39 2.00 2.78 -8.06
CA LEU A 39 2.50 1.51 -7.50
C LEU A 39 3.93 1.64 -6.95
N GLU A 40 4.82 2.28 -7.71
CA GLU A 40 6.20 2.52 -7.28
C GLU A 40 6.28 3.49 -6.10
N ALA A 41 5.53 4.59 -6.18
CA ALA A 41 5.55 5.64 -5.19
C ALA A 41 4.98 5.19 -3.83
N LEU A 42 4.04 4.25 -3.82
CA LEU A 42 3.38 3.76 -2.61
C LEU A 42 3.95 2.43 -2.12
N THR A 43 3.92 1.39 -2.97
CA THR A 43 4.29 0.03 -2.57
C THR A 43 5.79 -0.20 -2.76
N GLY A 44 6.35 0.20 -3.91
CA GLY A 44 7.78 0.09 -4.20
C GLY A 44 8.65 0.88 -3.21
N TYR A 45 8.19 2.07 -2.82
CA TYR A 45 8.87 2.91 -1.82
C TYR A 45 9.08 2.18 -0.49
N VAL A 46 8.07 1.50 0.04
CA VAL A 46 8.18 0.77 1.32
C VAL A 46 9.18 -0.38 1.23
N ILE A 47 9.24 -1.07 0.09
CA ILE A 47 10.24 -2.12 -0.15
C ILE A 47 11.64 -1.53 -0.19
N SER A 48 11.84 -0.43 -0.93
CA SER A 48 13.11 0.27 -1.02
C SER A 48 13.62 0.74 0.35
N GLU A 49 12.75 1.35 1.16
CA GLU A 49 13.12 1.79 2.51
C GLU A 49 13.39 0.62 3.46
N ALA A 50 12.62 -0.48 3.37
CA ALA A 50 12.90 -1.67 4.17
C ALA A 50 14.30 -2.23 3.86
N LEU A 51 14.65 -2.38 2.58
CA LEU A 51 15.95 -2.87 2.14
C LEU A 51 17.11 -1.97 2.60
N LYS A 52 16.96 -0.64 2.50
CA LYS A 52 17.98 0.32 3.00
C LYS A 52 18.25 0.17 4.50
N ASN A 53 17.24 -0.25 5.26
CA ASN A 53 17.34 -0.47 6.70
C ASN A 53 17.60 -1.94 7.07
N SER A 54 17.99 -2.79 6.10
CA SER A 54 18.22 -4.23 6.30
C SER A 54 17.02 -4.97 6.90
N MET A 55 15.80 -4.54 6.54
CA MET A 55 14.54 -5.16 6.93
C MET A 55 13.86 -5.81 5.72
N SER A 56 13.08 -6.86 5.97
CA SER A 56 12.17 -7.45 4.98
C SER A 56 10.75 -6.94 5.17
N CYS A 57 9.99 -6.78 4.09
CA CYS A 57 8.58 -6.42 4.14
C CYS A 57 7.75 -7.40 3.28
N PRO A 58 7.64 -8.68 3.68
CA PRO A 58 7.13 -9.75 2.83
C PRO A 58 5.71 -9.49 2.30
N THR A 59 4.85 -8.84 3.09
CA THR A 59 3.51 -8.47 2.64
C THR A 59 3.54 -7.43 1.52
N TYR A 60 4.42 -6.42 1.59
CA TYR A 60 4.57 -5.42 0.54
C TYR A 60 5.21 -6.02 -0.71
N GLU A 61 6.21 -6.89 -0.55
CA GLU A 61 6.84 -7.61 -1.65
C GLU A 61 5.84 -8.48 -2.42
N MET A 62 4.97 -9.19 -1.70
CA MET A 62 3.88 -9.98 -2.30
C MET A 62 2.89 -9.11 -3.07
N ILE A 63 2.39 -8.02 -2.46
CA ILE A 63 1.45 -7.09 -3.09
C ILE A 63 2.07 -6.48 -4.35
N TYR A 64 3.30 -5.99 -4.26
CA TYR A 64 4.01 -5.38 -5.38
C TYR A 64 4.13 -6.35 -6.56
N LYS A 65 4.55 -7.59 -6.30
CA LYS A 65 4.66 -8.63 -7.32
C LYS A 65 3.33 -8.96 -7.99
N ASP A 66 2.24 -8.94 -7.24
CA ASP A 66 0.91 -9.27 -7.78
C ASP A 66 0.32 -8.13 -8.61
N LEU A 67 0.63 -6.86 -8.28
CA LEU A 67 0.15 -5.69 -9.01
C LEU A 67 1.03 -5.29 -10.21
N LEU A 68 2.22 -5.88 -10.35
CA LEU A 68 3.11 -5.66 -11.50
C LEU A 68 2.72 -6.45 -12.76
N LYS A 69 1.73 -7.34 -12.66
CA LYS A 69 1.24 -8.22 -13.74
C LYS A 69 0.22 -7.50 -14.61
#